data_AF-A0A183U5Z2-F1
#
_entry.id   AF-A0A183U5Z2-F1
#
_cell.length_a   1.000
_cell.length_b   1.000
_cell.length_c   1.000
_cell.angle_alpha   90.00
_cell.angle_beta   90.00
_cell.angle_gamma   90.00
#
_symmetry.space_group_name_H-M   'P 1'
#
loop_
_entity.id
_entity.type
_entity.pdbx_description
1 polymer ?
#
loop_
_entity_poly.entity_id
_entity_poly.type
_entity_poly.pdbx_seq_one_letter_code
_entity_poly.pdbx_strand_id
1 'polypeptide(L)'
;MGDAPAADAPPAEGAAPPAEAAAPPADAGAAAPVGPPSLVVDPPEACVPASGGVSIHKLSNPSGVRLAFKVKSSNNADYRLKPVYGFVDAVGNFPIEITRSAGPPKTDKLVILFKEAPADASDATAIFRDGAPLGEITLPLNAT
;
A
#
# COMPACT_ATOMS: atom_id res chain seq x y z
N MET A 1 -46.77 19.58 57.30
CA MET A 1 -46.42 20.40 56.13
C MET A 1 -45.61 19.50 55.21
N GLY A 2 -46.06 18.98 54.08
CA GLY A 2 -47.32 18.84 53.36
C GLY A 2 -47.01 17.72 52.35
N ASP A 3 -47.76 16.63 52.38
CA ASP A 3 -48.74 16.23 51.36
C ASP A 3 -48.23 16.23 49.90
N ALA A 4 -48.43 15.09 49.23
CA ALA A 4 -48.13 14.81 47.82
C ALA A 4 -49.07 15.62 46.87
N PRO A 5 -48.98 15.61 45.52
CA PRO A 5 -49.20 14.39 44.70
C PRO A 5 -48.48 14.35 43.33
N ALA A 6 -48.77 13.26 42.60
CA ALA A 6 -48.27 12.86 41.29
C ALA A 6 -48.99 13.49 40.08
N ALA A 7 -48.35 13.43 38.90
CA ALA A 7 -48.91 13.25 37.55
C ALA A 7 -47.73 12.81 36.63
N ASP A 8 -47.72 11.62 36.00
CA ASP A 8 -48.44 11.22 34.75
C ASP A 8 -47.98 12.11 33.56
N ALA A 9 -47.43 11.68 32.41
CA ALA A 9 -47.42 10.44 31.61
C ALA A 9 -46.35 10.58 30.45
N PRO A 10 -46.10 9.56 29.58
CA PRO A 10 -44.83 9.29 28.84
C PRO A 10 -44.89 9.62 27.30
N PRO A 11 -44.20 8.91 26.38
CA PRO A 11 -42.77 8.96 25.99
C PRO A 11 -42.55 9.32 24.49
N ALA A 12 -41.30 9.62 24.09
CA ALA A 12 -40.81 9.49 22.71
C ALA A 12 -39.29 9.24 22.79
N GLU A 13 -38.82 7.99 22.68
CA GLU A 13 -38.48 7.30 21.42
C GLU A 13 -37.44 8.05 20.58
N GLY A 14 -36.22 7.49 20.51
CA GLY A 14 -35.22 7.96 19.56
C GLY A 14 -33.78 7.64 19.92
N ALA A 15 -33.36 6.41 19.58
CA ALA A 15 -31.98 5.97 19.34
C ALA A 15 -31.06 5.69 20.55
N ALA A 16 -30.96 4.39 20.83
CA ALA A 16 -29.86 3.66 21.48
C ALA A 16 -28.49 3.83 20.78
N PRO A 17 -27.40 3.22 21.29
CA PRO A 17 -26.92 3.07 22.66
C PRO A 17 -25.45 3.56 22.82
N PRO A 18 -24.94 3.70 24.06
CA PRO A 18 -23.51 3.60 24.35
C PRO A 18 -23.15 2.13 24.59
N ALA A 19 -22.16 1.58 23.89
CA ALA A 19 -21.61 0.28 24.24
C ALA A 19 -20.18 0.12 23.72
N GLU A 20 -19.24 0.54 24.57
CA GLU A 20 -17.94 -0.11 24.66
C GLU A 20 -18.18 -1.54 25.16
N ALA A 21 -18.04 -2.52 24.29
CA ALA A 21 -18.03 -3.94 24.66
C ALA A 21 -17.15 -4.71 23.67
N ALA A 22 -15.99 -5.08 24.17
CA ALA A 22 -15.23 -6.30 23.88
C ALA A 22 -15.69 -7.09 22.65
N ALA A 23 -14.84 -7.10 21.61
CA ALA A 23 -14.83 -8.18 20.64
C ALA A 23 -14.52 -9.52 21.38
N PRO A 24 -15.40 -10.52 21.36
CA PRO A 24 -15.05 -11.87 21.77
C PRO A 24 -14.40 -12.63 20.58
N PRO A 25 -13.71 -13.75 20.86
CA PRO A 25 -12.54 -14.17 20.10
C PRO A 25 -12.78 -15.34 19.14
N ALA A 26 -11.81 -15.50 18.23
CA ALA A 26 -11.37 -16.74 17.59
C ALA A 26 -12.42 -17.60 16.85
N ASP A 27 -12.66 -17.26 15.58
CA ASP A 27 -12.78 -18.29 14.54
C ASP A 27 -11.38 -18.53 13.95
N ALA A 28 -10.83 -19.72 14.22
CA ALA A 28 -9.63 -20.20 13.56
C ALA A 28 -10.02 -20.67 12.15
N GLY A 29 -9.55 -19.95 11.13
CA GLY A 29 -9.48 -20.48 9.76
C GLY A 29 -10.15 -19.67 8.65
N ALA A 30 -10.49 -18.39 8.83
CA ALA A 30 -10.81 -17.53 7.70
C ALA A 30 -9.55 -16.80 7.23
N ALA A 31 -8.78 -17.43 6.35
CA ALA A 31 -7.85 -16.69 5.50
C ALA A 31 -8.65 -15.53 4.89
N ALA A 32 -8.28 -14.30 5.22
CA ALA A 32 -8.76 -13.09 4.53
C ALA A 32 -8.84 -13.41 3.04
N PRO A 33 -9.89 -12.98 2.31
CA PRO A 33 -10.09 -13.40 0.93
C PRO A 33 -8.76 -13.23 0.23
N VAL A 34 -8.14 -14.35 -0.13
CA VAL A 34 -6.86 -14.38 -0.83
C VAL A 34 -7.21 -13.94 -2.23
N GLY A 35 -7.52 -12.66 -2.37
CA GLY A 35 -7.60 -12.00 -3.64
C GLY A 35 -6.27 -12.21 -4.33
N PRO A 36 -6.26 -12.24 -5.68
CA PRO A 36 -5.02 -12.43 -6.42
C PRO A 36 -3.96 -11.46 -5.87
N PRO A 37 -2.73 -11.94 -5.65
CA PRO A 37 -1.65 -11.11 -5.17
C PRO A 37 -1.54 -9.87 -6.06
N SER A 38 -1.75 -8.71 -5.46
CA SER A 38 -1.84 -7.43 -6.17
C SER A 38 -1.04 -6.39 -5.42
N LEU A 39 -0.42 -5.49 -6.17
CA LEU A 39 0.37 -4.41 -5.65
C LEU A 39 -0.19 -3.12 -6.24
N VAL A 40 -0.31 -2.10 -5.42
CA VAL A 40 -0.80 -0.77 -5.81
C VAL A 40 0.31 0.24 -5.56
N VAL A 41 0.48 1.21 -6.44
CA VAL A 41 1.43 2.31 -6.27
C VAL A 41 0.67 3.63 -6.20
N ASP A 42 0.99 4.45 -5.21
CA ASP A 42 0.38 5.76 -5.00
C ASP A 42 1.46 6.80 -4.66
N PRO A 43 1.60 7.91 -5.40
CA PRO A 43 0.86 8.25 -6.62
C PRO A 43 1.12 7.27 -7.79
N PRO A 44 0.17 7.10 -8.72
CA PRO A 44 0.34 6.21 -9.88
C PRO A 44 1.23 6.82 -10.98
N GLU A 45 1.62 8.08 -10.85
CA GLU A 45 2.46 8.83 -11.79
C GLU A 45 3.49 9.66 -11.00
N ALA A 46 4.75 9.72 -11.46
CA ALA A 46 5.75 10.60 -10.85
C ALA A 46 5.94 11.85 -11.71
N CYS A 47 5.63 13.02 -11.17
CA CYS A 47 5.96 14.29 -11.81
C CYS A 47 7.13 14.94 -11.06
N VAL A 48 8.29 15.01 -11.71
CA VAL A 48 9.52 15.56 -11.13
C VAL A 48 10.12 16.61 -12.06
N PRO A 49 10.65 17.72 -11.52
CA PRO A 49 11.21 18.78 -12.34
C PRO A 49 12.48 18.34 -13.07
N ALA A 50 12.69 18.85 -14.29
CA ALA A 50 13.88 18.59 -15.09
C ALA A 50 15.18 19.11 -14.45
N SER A 51 15.09 20.13 -13.59
CA SER A 51 16.19 20.60 -12.75
C SER A 51 16.62 19.61 -11.66
N GLY A 52 15.89 18.51 -11.48
CA GLY A 52 16.14 17.50 -10.46
C GLY A 52 15.23 17.64 -9.24
N GLY A 53 14.91 16.52 -8.61
CA GLY A 53 13.96 16.46 -7.50
C GLY A 53 13.78 15.04 -6.95
N VAL A 54 12.99 14.91 -5.89
CA VAL A 54 12.68 13.61 -5.27
C VAL A 54 11.16 13.43 -5.26
N SER A 55 10.71 12.25 -5.69
CA SER A 55 9.32 11.82 -5.61
C SER A 55 9.23 10.56 -4.76
N ILE A 56 8.32 10.52 -3.80
CA ILE A 56 8.09 9.36 -2.93
C ILE A 56 6.79 8.70 -3.36
N HIS A 57 6.87 7.41 -3.64
CA HIS A 57 5.74 6.58 -4.05
C HIS A 57 5.54 5.47 -3.02
N LYS A 58 4.31 5.29 -2.57
CA LYS A 58 3.93 4.26 -1.64
C LYS A 58 3.43 3.04 -2.40
N LEU A 59 4.16 1.94 -2.26
CA LEU A 59 3.65 0.63 -2.62
C LEU A 59 2.73 0.13 -1.52
N SER A 60 1.52 -0.27 -1.87
CA SER A 60 0.55 -0.87 -0.94
C SER A 60 0.23 -2.28 -1.41
N ASN A 61 0.39 -3.25 -0.52
CA ASN A 61 0.06 -4.64 -0.74
C ASN A 61 -1.26 -4.96 0.00
N PRO A 62 -2.43 -4.88 -0.64
CA PRO A 62 -3.69 -5.25 -0.02
C PRO A 62 -3.83 -6.77 0.19
N SER A 63 -2.93 -7.59 -0.34
CA SER A 63 -3.00 -9.05 -0.25
C SER A 63 -2.58 -9.58 1.12
N GLY A 64 -3.12 -10.74 1.50
CA GLY A 64 -2.79 -11.44 2.74
C GLY A 64 -1.45 -12.19 2.72
N VAL A 65 -0.63 -12.00 1.68
CA VAL A 65 0.67 -12.66 1.51
C VAL A 65 1.77 -11.62 1.34
N ARG A 66 3.00 -11.96 1.73
CA ARG A 66 4.18 -11.11 1.54
C ARG A 66 4.56 -11.09 0.06
N LEU A 67 4.77 -9.90 -0.50
CA LEU A 67 5.16 -9.73 -1.90
C LEU A 67 6.58 -9.18 -2.00
N ALA A 68 7.40 -9.77 -2.86
CA ALA A 68 8.64 -9.16 -3.30
C ALA A 68 8.37 -8.26 -4.50
N PHE A 69 9.04 -7.11 -4.55
CA PHE A 69 8.97 -6.21 -5.70
C PHE A 69 10.35 -5.96 -6.30
N LYS A 70 10.36 -5.71 -7.61
CA LYS A 70 11.53 -5.32 -8.40
C LYS A 70 11.16 -4.14 -9.28
N VAL A 71 11.85 -3.04 -9.06
CA VAL A 71 11.67 -1.81 -9.84
C VAL A 71 12.65 -1.81 -11.01
N LYS A 72 12.16 -1.44 -12.21
CA LYS A 72 12.96 -1.21 -13.40
C LYS A 72 12.62 0.17 -13.95
N SER A 73 13.61 1.00 -14.23
CA SER A 73 13.41 2.27 -14.95
C SER A 73 13.86 2.12 -16.40
N SER A 74 13.18 2.81 -17.33
CA SER A 74 13.66 3.00 -18.71
C SER A 74 14.92 3.86 -18.77
N ASN A 75 15.12 4.72 -17.77
CA ASN A 75 16.26 5.62 -17.69
C ASN A 75 16.91 5.54 -16.31
N ASN A 76 18.09 4.94 -16.26
CA ASN A 76 18.88 4.78 -15.04
C ASN A 76 20.04 5.79 -14.96
N ALA A 77 20.22 6.61 -16.00
CA ALA A 77 21.23 7.65 -16.02
C ALA A 77 20.80 8.81 -15.11
N ASP A 78 19.59 9.33 -15.35
CA ASP A 78 19.05 10.50 -14.66
C ASP A 78 18.26 10.15 -13.39
N TYR A 79 17.68 8.95 -13.33
CA TYR A 79 16.92 8.50 -12.16
C TYR A 79 17.73 7.57 -11.26
N ARG A 80 17.55 7.75 -9.95
CA ARG A 80 18.02 6.87 -8.88
C ARG A 80 16.81 6.39 -8.10
N LEU A 81 16.68 5.07 -7.99
CA LEU A 81 15.59 4.41 -7.30
C LEU A 81 16.10 3.78 -6.02
N LYS A 82 15.42 4.05 -4.90
CA LYS A 82 15.76 3.48 -3.60
C LYS A 82 14.49 3.05 -2.86
N PRO A 83 14.35 1.76 -2.53
CA PRO A 83 15.11 0.61 -3.01
C PRO A 83 14.66 0.12 -4.40
N VAL A 84 15.52 -0.63 -5.09
CA VAL A 84 15.20 -1.28 -6.39
C VAL A 84 14.56 -2.64 -6.19
N TYR A 85 14.91 -3.32 -5.09
CA TYR A 85 14.34 -4.59 -4.67
C TYR A 85 13.93 -4.49 -3.22
N GLY A 86 12.82 -5.11 -2.87
CA GLY A 86 12.37 -5.15 -1.50
C GLY A 86 11.19 -6.09 -1.32
N PHE A 87 10.64 -6.06 -0.11
CA PHE A 87 9.46 -6.81 0.26
C PHE A 87 8.41 -5.85 0.81
N VAL A 88 7.15 -6.15 0.51
CA VAL A 88 6.00 -5.54 1.14
C VAL A 88 5.27 -6.64 1.89
N ASP A 89 5.17 -6.48 3.21
CA ASP A 89 4.46 -7.44 4.05
C ASP A 89 2.97 -7.50 3.70
N ALA A 90 2.30 -8.56 4.16
CA ALA A 90 0.87 -8.76 3.95
C ALA A 90 0.08 -7.58 4.54
N VAL A 91 -0.87 -7.03 3.78
CA VAL A 91 -1.65 -5.82 4.16
C VAL A 91 -0.75 -4.62 4.49
N GLY A 92 0.51 -4.66 4.01
CA GLY A 92 1.56 -3.70 4.33
C GLY A 92 1.72 -2.62 3.27
N ASN A 93 2.61 -1.68 3.57
CA ASN A 93 3.02 -0.66 2.62
C ASN A 93 4.51 -0.38 2.72
N PHE A 94 5.08 0.04 1.60
CA PHE A 94 6.50 0.25 1.45
C PHE A 94 6.77 1.51 0.60
N PRO A 95 7.48 2.52 1.13
CA PRO A 95 7.83 3.72 0.37
C PRO A 95 9.03 3.46 -0.57
N ILE A 96 8.92 3.88 -1.82
CA ILE A 96 9.98 3.96 -2.81
C ILE A 96 10.30 5.43 -3.05
N GLU A 97 11.59 5.75 -2.96
CA GLU A 97 12.13 7.05 -3.30
C GLU A 97 12.67 7.04 -4.74
N ILE A 98 12.17 7.97 -5.55
CA ILE A 98 12.60 8.22 -6.92
C ILE A 98 13.29 9.57 -6.94
N THR A 99 14.62 9.56 -7.05
CA THR A 99 15.42 10.78 -7.19
C THR A 99 15.75 11.01 -8.66
N ARG A 100 15.39 12.17 -9.20
CA ARG A 100 15.79 12.65 -10.52
C ARG A 100 16.95 13.64 -10.38
N SER A 101 18.00 13.41 -11.16
CA SER A 101 19.11 14.34 -11.34
C SER A 101 18.75 15.42 -12.37
N ALA A 102 19.44 16.55 -12.33
CA ALA A 102 19.28 17.60 -13.33
C ALA A 102 19.60 17.07 -14.74
N GLY A 103 18.68 17.25 -15.67
CA GLY A 103 18.79 16.74 -17.03
C GLY A 103 17.70 17.28 -17.96
N PRO A 104 17.70 16.91 -19.25
CA PRO A 104 16.67 17.36 -20.18
C PRO A 104 15.28 16.83 -19.77
N PRO A 105 14.20 17.58 -20.06
CA PRO A 105 12.83 17.08 -19.90
C PRO A 105 12.60 15.86 -20.80
N LYS A 106 11.82 14.88 -20.33
CA LYS A 106 12.21 13.44 -20.29
C LYS A 106 11.10 12.47 -19.89
N THR A 107 10.05 12.25 -20.68
CA THR A 107 9.05 11.23 -20.31
C THR A 107 9.66 9.83 -20.37
N ASP A 108 9.73 9.20 -19.20
CA ASP A 108 10.28 7.88 -18.96
C ASP A 108 9.20 6.97 -18.34
N LYS A 109 9.49 5.68 -18.16
CA LYS A 109 8.59 4.73 -17.52
C LYS A 109 9.31 3.89 -16.48
N LEU A 110 8.62 3.65 -15.39
CA LEU A 110 9.06 2.81 -14.29
C LEU A 110 8.14 1.60 -14.22
N VAL A 111 8.72 0.40 -14.22
CA VAL A 111 7.99 -0.86 -14.19
C VAL A 111 8.31 -1.56 -12.89
N ILE A 112 7.31 -1.78 -12.05
CA ILE A 112 7.40 -2.50 -10.78
C ILE A 112 6.84 -3.89 -11.01
N LEU A 113 7.71 -4.87 -11.03
CA LEU A 113 7.34 -6.29 -11.08
C LEU A 113 7.14 -6.77 -9.65
N PHE A 114 6.11 -7.58 -9.42
CA PHE A 114 5.87 -8.17 -8.09
C PHE A 114 5.69 -9.68 -8.18
N LYS A 115 6.08 -10.36 -7.09
CA LYS A 115 6.04 -11.82 -6.93
C LYS A 115 5.67 -12.18 -5.51
N GLU A 116 5.07 -13.35 -5.33
CA GLU A 116 4.85 -13.91 -4.00
C GLU A 116 6.20 -14.23 -3.37
N ALA A 117 6.35 -13.84 -2.12
CA ALA A 117 7.54 -14.07 -1.35
C ALA A 117 7.21 -14.94 -0.13
N PRO A 118 7.98 -16.02 0.11
CA PRO A 118 7.92 -16.74 1.38
C PRO A 118 8.17 -15.77 2.54
N ALA A 119 7.50 -15.99 3.68
CA ALA A 119 7.73 -15.17 4.88
C ALA A 119 9.20 -15.21 5.32
N ASP A 120 9.85 -16.37 5.18
CA ASP A 120 11.26 -16.61 5.53
C ASP A 120 12.27 -16.09 4.50
N ALA A 121 11.80 -15.52 3.37
CA ALA A 121 12.69 -15.00 2.35
C ALA A 121 13.40 -13.73 2.84
N SER A 122 14.74 -13.78 2.84
CA SER A 122 15.61 -12.63 3.12
C SER A 122 16.03 -11.88 1.85
N ASP A 123 16.03 -12.56 0.69
CA ASP A 123 16.61 -12.06 -0.54
C ASP A 123 15.57 -11.85 -1.64
N ALA A 124 15.08 -10.61 -1.77
CA ALA A 124 14.10 -10.27 -2.81
C ALA A 124 14.68 -10.55 -4.21
N THR A 125 15.97 -10.27 -4.40
CA THR A 125 16.68 -10.53 -5.66
C THR A 125 16.63 -12.01 -6.06
N ALA A 126 16.74 -12.93 -5.10
CA ALA A 126 16.68 -14.37 -5.37
C ALA A 126 15.29 -14.79 -5.89
N ILE A 127 14.21 -14.18 -5.39
CA ILE A 127 12.84 -14.44 -5.86
C ILE A 127 12.66 -14.06 -7.33
N PHE A 128 13.39 -13.05 -7.80
CA PHE A 128 13.37 -12.60 -9.19
C PHE A 128 14.40 -13.28 -10.08
N ARG A 129 15.16 -14.29 -9.60
CA ARG A 129 16.06 -15.09 -10.44
C ARG A 129 15.30 -16.16 -11.24
N ASP A 130 14.32 -16.80 -10.61
CA ASP A 130 13.59 -17.94 -11.16
C ASP A 130 12.07 -17.71 -11.10
N GLY A 131 11.35 -18.11 -12.15
CA GLY A 131 9.89 -18.01 -12.24
C GLY A 131 9.37 -16.65 -12.71
N ALA A 132 8.19 -16.66 -13.34
CA ALA A 132 7.55 -15.46 -13.88
C ALA A 132 7.08 -14.50 -12.76
N PRO A 133 7.06 -13.18 -13.01
CA PRO A 133 6.36 -12.23 -12.15
C PRO A 133 4.87 -12.57 -12.08
N LEU A 134 4.23 -12.30 -10.94
CA LEU A 134 2.77 -12.42 -10.82
C LEU A 134 2.07 -11.32 -11.61
N GLY A 135 2.69 -10.15 -11.65
CA GLY A 135 2.23 -9.02 -12.42
C GLY A 135 3.26 -7.90 -12.42
N GLU A 136 2.90 -6.83 -13.14
CA GLU A 136 3.70 -5.62 -13.22
C GLU A 136 2.81 -4.39 -13.16
N ILE A 137 3.37 -3.32 -12.61
CA ILE A 137 2.76 -1.99 -12.57
C ILE A 137 3.66 -1.07 -13.37
N THR A 138 3.09 -0.38 -14.36
CA THR A 138 3.82 0.66 -15.08
C THR A 138 3.40 2.02 -14.54
N LEU A 139 4.40 2.78 -14.10
CA LEU A 139 4.30 4.12 -13.57
C LEU A 139 5.01 5.08 -14.54
N PRO A 140 4.30 6.05 -15.15
CA PRO A 140 4.92 7.06 -15.99
C PRO A 140 5.75 8.02 -15.14
N LEU A 141 6.95 8.34 -15.63
CA LEU A 141 7.87 9.30 -15.05
C LEU A 141 7.88 10.54 -15.94
N ASN A 142 7.24 11.59 -15.47
CA ASN A 142 7.10 12.85 -16.18
C ASN A 142 8.11 13.86 -15.63
N ALA A 143 8.77 14.48 -16.58
CA ALA A 143 10.03 15.16 -16.38
C ALA A 143 9.96 16.47 -17.13
N THR A 144 9.52 17.51 -16.45
CA THR A 144 9.18 18.81 -17.06
C THR A 144 10.02 19.93 -16.49
#